data_AF-A0A7K9MW06-F1
#
_entry.id   AF-A0A7K9MW06-F1
#
_cell.length_a   1.000
_cell.length_b   1.000
_cell.length_c   1.000
_cell.angle_alpha   90.00
_cell.angle_beta   90.00
_cell.angle_gamma   90.00
#
_symmetry.space_group_name_H-M   'P 1'
#
loop_
_entity.id
_entity.type
_entity.pdbx_description
1 polymer ?
#
loop_
_entity_poly.entity_id
_entity_poly.type
_entity_poly.pdbx_seq_one_letter_code
_entity_poly.pdbx_strand_id
1 'polypeptide(L)'
;AGPGAGSAPLLPQGPSGLPCPQNAARERSRVRALRRAFLSLQAALPAVPPGTKLSKLDVLVLATSYIAHLSHALGRGPPPPVPSCPLRGHPLLHPMKKWPMRSRLYAGPWG
;
A
#
# COMPACT_ATOMS: atom_id res chain seq x y z
N ALA A 1 -40.04 -23.32 -51.25
CA ALA A 1 -39.55 -21.93 -51.32
C ALA A 1 -40.22 -21.12 -50.23
N GLY A 2 -39.44 -20.36 -49.45
CA GLY A 2 -39.90 -19.50 -48.36
C GLY A 2 -38.78 -19.27 -47.35
N PRO A 3 -37.98 -18.20 -47.48
CA PRO A 3 -36.89 -17.87 -46.56
C PRO A 3 -37.40 -16.94 -45.44
N GLY A 4 -36.75 -16.98 -44.28
CA GLY A 4 -37.08 -16.09 -43.18
C GLY A 4 -36.15 -16.24 -41.99
N ALA A 5 -34.84 -16.11 -42.24
CA ALA A 5 -33.83 -15.98 -41.20
C ALA A 5 -34.05 -14.67 -40.43
N GLY A 6 -34.76 -14.73 -39.31
CA GLY A 6 -34.85 -13.65 -38.34
C GLY A 6 -33.68 -13.72 -37.38
N SER A 7 -32.64 -12.95 -37.68
CA SER A 7 -31.42 -12.79 -36.89
C SER A 7 -31.70 -12.48 -35.41
N ALA A 8 -31.15 -13.31 -34.52
CA ALA A 8 -31.03 -12.99 -33.11
C ALA A 8 -30.12 -11.77 -32.93
N PRO A 9 -30.47 -10.80 -32.07
CA PRO A 9 -29.56 -9.71 -31.76
C PRO A 9 -28.44 -10.26 -30.88
N LEU A 10 -27.25 -10.39 -31.47
CA LEU A 10 -26.00 -10.59 -30.75
C LEU A 10 -25.76 -9.35 -29.89
N LEU A 11 -25.92 -9.53 -28.58
CA LEU A 11 -25.50 -8.55 -27.58
C LEU A 11 -24.01 -8.22 -27.81
N PRO A 12 -23.62 -6.94 -27.95
CA PRO A 12 -22.24 -6.57 -28.06
C PRO A 12 -21.53 -6.90 -26.74
N GLN A 13 -20.64 -7.89 -26.78
CA GLN A 13 -19.67 -8.10 -25.71
C GLN A 13 -18.72 -6.89 -25.69
N GLY A 14 -19.09 -5.90 -24.89
CA GLY A 14 -18.24 -4.75 -24.59
C GLY A 14 -16.94 -5.20 -23.91
N PRO A 15 -15.84 -4.46 -24.10
CA PRO A 15 -14.53 -4.86 -23.66
C PRO A 15 -14.50 -5.04 -22.14
N SER A 16 -14.13 -6.25 -21.72
CA SER A 16 -13.77 -6.62 -20.36
C SER A 16 -12.54 -5.84 -19.90
N GLY A 17 -12.79 -4.59 -19.49
CA GLY A 17 -11.78 -3.67 -18.96
C GLY A 17 -12.23 -2.90 -17.71
N LEU A 18 -13.43 -3.18 -17.19
CA LEU A 18 -13.89 -2.59 -15.94
C LEU A 18 -13.13 -3.24 -14.77
N PRO A 19 -12.50 -2.46 -13.87
CA PRO A 19 -11.88 -3.03 -12.68
C PRO A 19 -12.93 -3.83 -11.94
N CYS A 20 -12.77 -5.17 -11.94
CA CYS A 20 -13.76 -6.07 -11.38
C CYS A 20 -14.09 -5.58 -9.95
N PRO A 21 -15.37 -5.29 -9.63
CA PRO A 21 -15.76 -4.79 -8.31
C PRO A 21 -15.29 -5.72 -7.18
N GLN A 22 -15.08 -7.00 -7.49
CA GLN A 22 -14.50 -8.00 -6.60
C GLN A 22 -13.03 -7.71 -6.24
N ASN A 23 -12.20 -7.28 -7.20
CA ASN A 23 -10.80 -6.89 -6.96
C ASN A 23 -10.73 -5.63 -6.09
N ALA A 24 -11.58 -4.65 -6.38
CA ALA A 24 -11.68 -3.43 -5.57
C ALA A 24 -12.15 -3.72 -4.14
N ALA A 25 -13.13 -4.61 -3.96
CA ALA A 25 -13.60 -5.04 -2.65
C ALA A 25 -12.49 -5.78 -1.87
N ARG A 26 -11.79 -6.70 -2.53
CA ARG A 26 -10.66 -7.43 -1.95
C ARG A 26 -9.55 -6.49 -1.49
N GLU A 27 -9.18 -5.51 -2.31
CA GLU A 27 -8.11 -4.57 -1.97
C GLU A 27 -8.49 -3.66 -0.80
N ARG A 28 -9.76 -3.24 -0.71
CA ARG A 28 -10.26 -2.52 0.48
C ARG A 28 -10.14 -3.37 1.74
N SER A 29 -10.48 -4.66 1.69
CA SER A 29 -10.33 -5.57 2.81
C SER A 29 -8.87 -5.75 3.23
N ARG A 30 -7.95 -5.87 2.26
CA ARG A 30 -6.50 -5.96 2.52
C ARG A 30 -5.98 -4.70 3.20
N VAL A 31 -6.36 -3.52 2.72
CA VAL A 31 -5.97 -2.22 3.31
C VAL A 31 -6.54 -2.07 4.72
N ARG A 32 -7.79 -2.48 4.96
CA ARG A 32 -8.38 -2.50 6.31
C ARG A 32 -7.62 -3.42 7.26
N ALA A 33 -7.22 -4.61 6.81
CA ALA A 33 -6.39 -5.52 7.59
C ALA A 33 -5.03 -4.90 7.96
N LEU A 34 -4.35 -4.27 6.99
CA LEU A 34 -3.09 -3.58 7.22
C LEU A 34 -3.24 -2.42 8.22
N ARG A 35 -4.30 -1.61 8.09
CA ARG A 35 -4.55 -0.51 9.03
C ARG A 35 -4.76 -1.01 10.46
N ARG A 36 -5.51 -2.10 10.63
CA ARG A 36 -5.70 -2.75 11.95
C ARG A 36 -4.37 -3.22 12.54
N ALA A 37 -3.49 -3.83 11.73
CA ALA A 37 -2.16 -4.24 12.18
C ALA A 37 -1.30 -3.05 12.64
N PHE A 38 -1.30 -1.93 11.91
CA PHE A 38 -0.59 -0.71 12.32
C PHE A 38 -1.11 -0.14 13.64
N LEU A 39 -2.44 -0.12 13.85
CA LEU A 39 -3.03 0.33 15.11
C LEU A 39 -2.66 -0.60 16.28
N SER A 40 -2.65 -1.92 16.04
CA SER A 40 -2.22 -2.90 17.04
C SER A 40 -0.75 -2.74 17.40
N LEU A 41 0.12 -2.49 16.41
CA LEU A 41 1.54 -2.24 16.65
C LEU A 41 1.74 -0.95 17.46
N GLN A 42 1.00 0.10 17.12
CA GLN A 42 1.04 1.37 17.85
C GLN A 42 0.60 1.19 19.31
N ALA A 43 -0.44 0.42 19.58
CA ALA A 43 -0.93 0.15 20.93
C ALA A 43 0.07 -0.64 21.79
N ALA A 44 1.00 -1.38 21.17
CA ALA A 44 2.05 -2.11 21.87
C ALA A 44 3.25 -1.22 22.27
N LEU A 45 3.28 0.05 21.86
CA LEU A 45 4.36 0.98 22.20
C LEU A 45 4.08 1.66 23.56
N PRO A 46 5.01 1.62 24.53
CA PRO A 46 4.76 2.00 25.93
C PRO A 46 4.56 3.50 26.18
N ALA A 47 4.91 4.37 25.21
CA ALA A 47 4.85 5.83 25.37
C ALA A 47 3.82 6.50 24.44
N VAL A 48 2.93 5.72 23.84
CA VAL A 48 2.01 6.20 22.80
C VAL A 48 0.57 6.07 23.29
N PRO A 49 -0.09 7.16 23.71
CA PRO A 49 -1.48 7.13 24.12
C PRO A 49 -2.41 6.60 23.01
N PRO A 50 -3.46 5.83 23.36
CA PRO A 50 -4.42 5.32 22.39
C PRO A 50 -5.16 6.49 21.72
N GLY A 51 -5.07 6.59 20.40
CA GLY A 51 -5.70 7.65 19.61
C GLY A 51 -4.74 8.74 19.10
N THR A 52 -3.46 8.69 19.47
CA THR A 52 -2.43 9.53 18.85
C THR A 52 -2.27 9.19 17.36
N LYS A 53 -2.08 10.20 16.52
CA LYS A 53 -1.86 10.01 15.08
C LYS A 53 -0.37 9.94 14.81
N LEU A 54 0.19 8.73 14.75
CA LEU A 54 1.55 8.51 14.28
C LEU A 54 1.58 8.26 12.78
N SER A 55 2.63 8.73 12.10
CA SER A 55 2.85 8.35 10.71
C SER A 55 3.26 6.87 10.64
N LYS A 56 3.04 6.22 9.49
CA LYS A 56 3.48 4.83 9.29
C LYS A 56 4.99 4.67 9.51
N LEU A 57 5.77 5.69 9.15
CA LEU A 57 7.21 5.68 9.36
C LEU A 57 7.55 5.76 10.86
N ASP A 58 6.94 6.70 11.58
CA ASP A 58 7.21 6.88 13.01
C ASP A 58 6.85 5.62 13.81
N VAL A 59 5.72 4.97 13.51
CA VAL A 59 5.33 3.70 14.14
C VAL A 59 6.42 2.64 13.95
N LEU A 60 6.99 2.53 12.74
CA LEU A 60 8.03 1.54 12.45
C LEU A 60 9.36 1.87 13.13
N VAL A 61 9.75 3.15 13.15
CA VAL A 61 10.97 3.62 13.82
C VAL A 61 10.88 3.39 15.32
N LEU A 62 9.76 3.78 15.94
CA LEU A 62 9.52 3.58 17.38
C LEU A 62 9.48 2.10 17.75
N ALA A 63 8.82 1.26 16.96
CA ALA A 63 8.79 -0.18 17.18
C ALA A 63 10.18 -0.81 17.12
N THR A 64 11.01 -0.42 16.13
CA THR A 64 12.38 -0.92 16.00
C THR A 64 13.23 -0.53 17.21
N SER A 65 13.14 0.73 17.64
CA SER A 65 13.82 1.23 18.85
C SER A 65 13.37 0.47 20.10
N TYR A 66 12.07 0.19 20.23
CA TYR A 66 11.54 -0.52 21.38
C TYR A 66 11.96 -1.99 21.43
N ILE A 67 11.99 -2.68 20.28
CA ILE A 67 12.54 -4.05 20.20
C ILE A 67 14.01 -4.06 20.63
N ALA A 68 14.83 -3.09 20.20
CA ALA A 68 16.23 -2.99 20.61
C ALA A 68 16.37 -2.76 22.12
N HIS A 69 15.55 -1.87 22.68
CA HIS A 69 15.49 -1.62 24.12
C HIS A 69 15.16 -2.90 24.92
N LEU A 70 14.11 -3.63 24.53
CA LEU A 70 13.74 -4.89 25.18
C LEU A 70 14.82 -5.96 25.02
N SER A 71 15.46 -6.04 23.84
CA SER A 71 16.54 -7.01 23.58
C SER A 71 17.75 -6.78 24.48
N HIS A 72 18.09 -5.51 24.74
CA HIS A 72 19.14 -5.13 25.69
C HIS A 72 18.73 -5.43 27.14
N ALA A 73 17.51 -5.03 27.53
CA ALA A 73 16.99 -5.29 28.88
C ALA A 73 16.92 -6.80 29.21
N LEU A 74 16.70 -7.65 28.21
CA LEU A 74 16.68 -9.12 28.35
C LEU A 74 18.06 -9.77 28.18
N GLY A 75 19.13 -9.00 27.96
CA GLY A 75 20.49 -9.53 27.81
C GLY A 75 20.73 -10.38 26.55
N ARG A 76 19.85 -10.30 25.54
CA ARG A 76 19.91 -11.13 24.32
C ARG A 76 20.51 -10.41 23.10
N GLY A 77 20.98 -9.17 23.24
CA GLY A 77 21.44 -8.36 22.11
C GLY A 77 22.84 -7.77 22.31
N PRO A 78 23.70 -7.71 21.25
CA PRO A 78 24.89 -6.86 21.24
C PRO A 78 24.49 -5.38 21.45
N PRO A 79 25.42 -4.50 21.89
CA PRO A 79 25.14 -3.09 22.18
C PRO A 79 24.43 -2.45 20.98
N PRO A 80 23.46 -1.54 21.22
CA PRO A 80 22.71 -0.94 20.13
C PRO A 80 23.71 -0.33 19.14
N PRO A 81 23.63 -0.63 17.83
CA PRO A 81 24.22 0.28 16.88
C PRO A 81 23.58 1.63 17.22
N VAL A 82 24.40 2.58 17.64
CA VAL A 82 24.06 3.99 17.68
C VAL A 82 23.17 4.30 16.47
N PRO A 83 22.20 5.22 16.56
CA PRO A 83 21.58 5.75 15.36
C PRO A 83 22.65 6.57 14.61
N SER A 84 23.64 5.90 14.02
CA SER A 84 24.30 6.34 12.81
C SER A 84 23.19 6.35 11.79
N CYS A 85 22.45 7.45 11.76
CA CYS A 85 21.63 7.83 10.64
C CYS A 85 22.47 7.62 9.38
N PRO A 86 22.14 6.67 8.49
CA PRO A 86 22.50 6.74 7.11
C PRO A 86 21.32 7.40 6.37
N LEU A 87 20.76 8.48 6.94
CA LEU A 87 20.12 9.51 6.11
C LEU A 87 21.18 10.53 5.63
N ARG A 88 22.47 10.14 5.66
CA ARG A 88 23.46 10.76 4.80
C ARG A 88 23.35 10.15 3.40
N GLY A 89 22.29 10.54 2.71
CA GLY A 89 22.25 10.48 1.25
C GLY A 89 21.86 9.15 0.63
N HIS A 90 20.60 8.74 0.78
CA HIS A 90 19.90 8.16 -0.37
C HIS A 90 18.53 8.84 -0.53
N PRO A 91 18.25 9.45 -1.69
CA PRO A 91 16.93 9.90 -2.07
C PRO A 91 16.05 8.66 -2.30
N LEU A 92 15.59 8.02 -1.22
CA LEU A 92 14.67 6.88 -1.26
C LEU A 92 13.25 7.31 -1.67
N LEU A 93 13.05 8.58 -1.96
CA LEU A 93 11.98 9.06 -2.82
C LEU A 93 12.61 9.42 -4.17
N HIS A 94 12.75 8.44 -5.07
CA HIS A 94 12.44 8.80 -6.45
C HIS A 94 10.99 9.31 -6.39
N PRO A 95 10.71 10.59 -6.72
CA PRO A 95 9.34 11.06 -6.75
C PRO A 95 8.66 10.18 -7.77
N MET A 96 7.78 9.28 -7.32
CA MET A 96 6.99 8.30 -8.06
C MET A 96 6.97 8.61 -9.57
N LYS A 97 8.09 8.31 -10.24
CA LYS A 97 8.29 8.77 -11.61
C LYS A 97 7.72 7.62 -12.38
N LYS A 98 6.67 7.94 -13.12
CA LYS A 98 5.89 7.06 -14.00
C LYS A 98 5.16 5.93 -13.25
N TRP A 99 4.02 6.30 -12.64
CA TRP A 99 2.84 5.44 -12.80
C TRP A 99 2.61 5.26 -14.30
N PRO A 100 2.59 4.03 -14.84
CA PRO A 100 2.42 3.78 -16.29
C PRO A 100 1.12 4.37 -16.87
N MET A 101 0.17 4.77 -16.02
CA MET A 101 -1.14 5.31 -16.40
C MET A 101 -1.14 6.78 -16.83
N ARG A 102 -0.16 7.61 -16.45
CA ARG A 102 -0.20 9.06 -16.78
C ARG A 102 0.17 9.33 -18.24
N SER A 103 1.01 8.50 -18.85
CA SER A 103 1.42 8.65 -20.27
C SER A 103 0.26 8.44 -21.24
N ARG A 104 -0.69 7.56 -20.91
CA ARG A 104 -1.88 7.31 -21.75
C ARG A 104 -2.95 8.40 -21.63
N LEU A 105 -2.93 9.19 -20.55
CA LEU A 105 -3.91 10.26 -20.35
C LEU A 105 -3.58 11.54 -21.14
N TYR A 106 -2.33 11.72 -21.57
CA TYR A 106 -1.90 12.86 -22.40
C TYR A 106 -1.60 12.47 -23.85
N ALA A 107 -1.74 11.20 -24.21
CA ALA A 107 -1.76 10.77 -25.60
C ALA A 107 -3.15 11.08 -26.19
N GLY A 108 -3.44 12.36 -26.39
CA GLY A 108 -4.57 12.79 -27.21
C GLY A 108 -4.31 12.43 -28.67
N PRO A 109 -5.32 12.00 -29.44
CA PRO A 109 -5.19 11.66 -30.85
C PRO A 109 -5.24 12.93 -31.70
N TRP A 110 -4.16 13.69 -31.72
CA TRP A 110 -4.01 14.83 -32.63
C TRP A 110 -2.60 14.78 -33.21
N GLY A 111 -2.47 14.01 -34.28
CA GLY A 111 -1.47 14.19 -35.32
C GLY A 111 -2.13 14.81 -36.53
#